data_AF-A0A1V4HDU6-F1
#
_entry.id   AF-A0A1V4HDU6-F1
#
_cell.length_a   1.000
_cell.length_b   1.000
_cell.length_c   1.000
_cell.angle_alpha   90.00
_cell.angle_beta   90.00
_cell.angle_gamma   90.00
#
_symmetry.space_group_name_H-M   'P 1'
#
loop_
_entity.id
_entity.type
_entity.pdbx_description
1 polymer ?
#
loop_
_entity_poly.entity_id
_entity_poly.type
_entity_poly.pdbx_seq_one_letter_code
_entity_poly.pdbx_strand_id
1 'polypeptide(L)'
;MQRAFVALLASLDNDQLAAARLRGKYRDLLLGPGKDWAFPNTAAGIRGSELSEDQRALLLTVIETYVGSIDDANAAIFLAGYKSELNSTYVGYSGSTSVSKPSDYIRIDGPSVWIEF
;
A
#
# COMPACT_ATOMS: atom_id res chain seq x y z
N MET A 1 -11.26 1.00 4.61
CA MET A 1 -10.16 0.38 3.84
C MET A 1 -10.25 0.79 2.36
N GLN A 2 -11.17 0.26 1.53
CA GLN A 2 -11.27 0.58 0.08
C GLN A 2 -11.22 2.08 -0.27
N ARG A 3 -11.99 2.93 0.41
CA ARG A 3 -12.02 4.39 0.13
C ARG A 3 -10.66 5.06 0.32
N ALA A 4 -9.84 4.61 1.27
CA ALA A 4 -8.51 5.16 1.50
C ALA A 4 -7.57 4.84 0.33
N PHE A 5 -7.62 3.61 -0.19
CA PHE A 5 -6.87 3.23 -1.38
C PHE A 5 -7.29 4.02 -2.62
N VAL A 6 -8.60 4.21 -2.83
CA VAL A 6 -9.11 5.02 -3.94
C VAL A 6 -8.61 6.46 -3.82
N ALA A 7 -8.63 7.05 -2.62
CA ALA A 7 -8.13 8.41 -2.40
C ALA A 7 -6.63 8.52 -2.71
N LEU A 8 -5.82 7.56 -2.26
CA LEU A 8 -4.39 7.51 -2.58
C LEU A 8 -4.15 7.41 -4.09
N LEU A 9 -4.77 6.43 -4.77
CA LEU A 9 -4.56 6.25 -6.22
C LEU A 9 -5.10 7.42 -7.05
N ALA A 10 -6.20 8.05 -6.63
CA ALA A 10 -6.75 9.22 -7.30
C ALA A 10 -5.89 10.48 -7.13
N SER A 11 -5.01 10.52 -6.12
CA SER A 11 -4.09 11.63 -5.89
C SER A 11 -2.79 11.56 -6.71
N LEU A 12 -2.51 10.41 -7.34
CA LEU A 12 -1.31 10.20 -8.15
C LEU A 12 -1.50 10.79 -9.55
N ASP A 13 -0.45 11.44 -10.07
CA ASP A 13 -0.42 11.86 -11.46
C ASP A 13 -0.18 10.66 -12.42
N ASN A 14 -0.18 10.92 -13.73
CA ASN A 14 -0.03 9.88 -14.73
C ASN A 14 1.33 9.15 -14.67
N ASP A 15 2.41 9.86 -14.35
CA ASP A 15 3.76 9.28 -14.28
C ASP A 15 3.88 8.43 -13.01
N GLN A 16 3.33 8.93 -11.90
CA GLN A 16 3.26 8.19 -10.65
C GLN A 16 2.37 6.95 -10.76
N LEU A 17 1.23 7.04 -11.46
CA LEU A 17 0.39 5.87 -11.77
C LEU A 17 1.13 4.87 -12.64
N ALA A 18 1.90 5.32 -13.64
CA ALA A 18 2.72 4.44 -14.45
C ALA A 18 3.79 3.72 -13.61
N ALA A 19 4.45 4.43 -12.68
CA ALA A 19 5.45 3.87 -11.76
C ALA A 19 4.83 2.91 -10.72
N ALA A 20 3.62 3.22 -10.24
CA ALA A 20 2.89 2.38 -9.29
C ALA A 20 2.30 1.12 -9.92
N ARG A 21 2.25 1.01 -11.26
CA ARG A 21 1.59 -0.11 -11.93
C ARG A 21 2.42 -1.38 -11.88
N LEU A 22 1.85 -2.42 -11.30
CA LEU A 22 2.44 -3.75 -11.23
C LEU A 22 2.23 -4.50 -12.54
N ARG A 23 3.29 -5.15 -13.04
CA ARG A 23 3.27 -5.89 -14.33
C ARG A 23 2.74 -7.32 -14.22
N GLY A 24 2.54 -7.83 -13.00
CA GLY A 24 2.05 -9.18 -12.75
C GLY A 24 0.54 -9.33 -13.00
N LYS A 25 0.08 -10.58 -13.16
CA LYS A 25 -1.35 -10.91 -13.13
C LYS A 25 -1.74 -11.27 -11.70
N TYR A 26 -2.40 -10.35 -11.01
CA TYR A 26 -2.89 -10.55 -9.65
C TYR A 26 -4.34 -11.00 -9.75
N ARG A 27 -4.59 -12.26 -9.39
CA ARG A 27 -5.93 -12.86 -9.32
C ARG A 27 -6.32 -13.26 -7.90
N ASP A 28 -5.37 -13.13 -6.97
CA ASP A 28 -5.43 -13.54 -5.57
C ASP A 28 -4.29 -12.84 -4.81
N LEU A 29 -4.34 -12.88 -3.48
CA LEU A 29 -3.30 -12.37 -2.60
C LEU A 29 -1.99 -13.15 -2.79
N LEU A 30 -0.87 -12.44 -2.77
CA LEU A 30 0.45 -13.06 -2.84
C LEU A 30 0.72 -13.87 -1.58
N LEU A 31 0.44 -13.31 -0.40
CA LEU A 31 0.54 -13.97 0.90
C LEU A 31 -0.86 -14.37 1.41
N GLY A 32 -1.61 -15.09 0.58
CA GLY A 32 -2.86 -15.74 0.99
C GLY A 32 -2.63 -17.00 1.84
N PRO A 33 -3.71 -17.66 2.32
CA PRO A 33 -3.62 -18.86 3.14
C PRO A 33 -2.72 -19.94 2.51
N GLY A 34 -1.72 -20.42 3.26
CA GLY A 34 -0.78 -21.45 2.80
C GLY A 34 0.37 -20.92 1.93
N LYS A 35 0.50 -19.60 1.77
CA LYS A 35 1.62 -18.92 1.07
C LYS A 35 2.40 -18.01 2.03
N ASP A 36 2.61 -18.49 3.25
CA ASP A 36 3.27 -17.72 4.29
C ASP A 36 4.71 -17.36 3.88
N TRP A 37 5.15 -16.15 4.24
CA TRP A 37 6.51 -15.65 3.99
C TRP A 37 6.93 -15.55 2.51
N ALA A 38 5.99 -15.64 1.57
CA ALA A 38 6.25 -15.56 0.13
C ALA A 38 6.45 -14.11 -0.37
N PHE A 39 7.17 -13.28 0.39
CA PHE A 39 7.46 -11.90 0.05
C PHE A 39 8.30 -11.82 -1.25
N PRO A 40 8.06 -10.82 -2.12
CA PRO A 40 8.90 -10.59 -3.28
C PRO A 40 10.33 -10.22 -2.87
N ASN A 41 11.33 -10.77 -3.56
CA ASN A 41 12.73 -10.38 -3.35
C ASN A 41 13.06 -8.97 -3.88
N THR A 42 12.18 -8.42 -4.72
CA THR A 42 12.32 -7.06 -5.28
C THR A 42 11.01 -6.32 -5.09
N ALA A 43 11.06 -5.22 -4.35
CA ALA A 43 9.93 -4.31 -4.21
C ALA A 43 9.54 -3.76 -5.58
N ALA A 44 8.24 -3.58 -5.80
CA ALA A 44 7.71 -3.03 -7.05
C ALA A 44 6.55 -2.08 -6.77
N GLY A 45 6.41 -1.09 -7.64
CA GLY A 45 5.52 0.06 -7.46
C GLY A 45 6.31 1.36 -7.31
N ILE A 46 5.61 2.45 -7.02
CA ILE A 46 6.23 3.75 -6.76
C ILE A 46 6.75 3.78 -5.32
N ARG A 47 7.96 4.31 -5.11
CA ARG A 47 8.53 4.45 -3.77
C ARG A 47 7.96 5.69 -3.08
N GLY A 48 7.69 5.64 -1.78
CA GLY A 48 7.09 6.76 -1.05
C GLY A 48 7.96 8.02 -1.00
N SER A 49 9.26 7.90 -1.25
CA SER A 49 10.15 9.05 -1.46
C SER A 49 9.84 9.84 -2.74
N GLU A 50 9.14 9.25 -3.70
CA GLU A 50 8.72 9.88 -4.96
C GLU A 50 7.29 10.47 -4.89
N LEU A 51 6.63 10.32 -3.74
CA LEU A 51 5.32 10.90 -3.46
C LEU A 51 5.47 12.33 -2.89
N SER A 52 4.44 13.16 -3.05
CA SER A 52 4.33 14.42 -2.32
C SER A 52 4.06 14.18 -0.83
N GLU A 53 4.16 15.24 -0.02
CA GLU A 53 3.81 15.16 1.41
C GLU A 53 2.34 14.75 1.61
N ASP A 54 1.42 15.33 0.83
CA ASP A 54 0.00 15.01 0.90
C ASP A 54 -0.29 13.56 0.49
N GLN A 55 0.41 13.06 -0.54
CA GLN A 55 0.29 11.67 -0.98
C GLN A 55 0.86 10.69 0.07
N ARG A 56 1.96 11.03 0.74
CA ARG A 56 2.46 10.26 1.88
C ARG A 56 1.49 10.26 3.06
N ALA A 57 0.79 11.37 3.31
CA ALA A 57 -0.26 11.40 4.33
C ALA A 57 -1.41 10.45 3.99
N LEU A 58 -1.85 10.42 2.72
CA LEU A 58 -2.85 9.45 2.25
C LEU A 58 -2.36 7.99 2.37
N LEU A 59 -1.08 7.72 2.10
CA LEU A 59 -0.48 6.42 2.32
C LEU A 59 -0.50 6.02 3.81
N LEU A 60 -0.19 6.94 4.72
CA LEU A 60 -0.29 6.67 6.15
C LEU A 60 -1.75 6.39 6.55
N THR A 61 -2.72 7.15 6.03
CA THR A 61 -4.15 6.90 6.26
C THR A 61 -4.58 5.50 5.80
N VAL A 62 -4.03 4.99 4.69
CA VAL A 62 -4.26 3.61 4.26
C VAL A 62 -3.77 2.63 5.34
N ILE A 63 -2.54 2.79 5.82
CA ILE A 63 -1.94 1.93 6.86
C ILE A 63 -2.75 2.00 8.16
N GLU A 64 -3.18 3.20 8.57
CA GLU A 64 -4.02 3.44 9.75
C GLU A 64 -5.32 2.60 9.72
N THR A 65 -5.90 2.35 8.55
CA THR A 65 -7.13 1.53 8.45
C THR A 65 -6.94 0.07 8.88
N TYR A 66 -5.70 -0.41 8.98
CA TYR A 66 -5.34 -1.77 9.43
C TYR A 66 -4.80 -1.80 10.86
N VAL A 67 -4.31 -0.67 11.35
CA VAL A 67 -3.79 -0.52 12.73
C VAL A 67 -4.91 -0.10 13.70
N GLY A 68 -6.02 0.45 13.22
CA GLY A 68 -7.10 0.94 14.10
C GLY A 68 -7.83 -0.11 14.96
N SER A 69 -7.49 -1.40 14.83
CA SER A 69 -8.08 -2.50 15.63
C SER A 69 -7.28 -2.86 16.89
N ILE A 70 -6.12 -2.24 17.11
CA ILE A 70 -5.32 -2.40 18.35
C ILE A 70 -5.57 -1.22 19.30
N ASP A 71 -5.16 -1.34 20.56
CA ASP A 71 -5.31 -0.25 21.54
C ASP A 71 -4.55 1.01 21.13
N ASP A 72 -5.08 2.17 21.52
CA ASP A 72 -4.58 3.48 21.08
C ASP A 72 -3.08 3.71 21.37
N ALA A 73 -2.59 3.20 22.51
CA ALA A 73 -1.19 3.38 22.91
C ALA A 73 -0.26 2.61 21.98
N ASN A 74 -0.57 1.34 21.69
CA ASN A 74 0.20 0.55 20.75
C ASN A 74 0.02 1.03 19.31
N ALA A 75 -1.19 1.43 18.91
CA ALA A 75 -1.45 2.02 17.59
C ALA A 75 -0.53 3.21 17.30
N ALA A 76 -0.39 4.12 18.26
CA ALA A 76 0.49 5.27 18.13
C ALA A 76 1.98 4.87 17.92
N ILE A 77 2.44 3.83 18.62
CA ILE A 77 3.82 3.33 18.50
C ILE A 77 4.07 2.78 17.09
N PHE A 78 3.18 1.91 16.59
CA PHE A 78 3.34 1.33 15.25
C PHE A 78 3.22 2.37 14.15
N LEU A 79 2.26 3.30 14.27
CA LEU A 79 2.09 4.38 13.30
C LEU A 79 3.28 5.32 13.25
N ALA A 80 3.93 5.60 14.38
CA ALA A 80 5.17 6.37 14.40
C ALA A 80 6.28 5.65 13.62
N GLY A 81 6.41 4.33 13.80
CA GLY A 81 7.31 3.47 13.03
C GLY A 81 7.03 3.56 11.53
N TYR A 82 5.81 3.25 11.11
CA TYR A 82 5.41 3.30 9.70
C TYR A 82 5.59 4.68 9.08
N LYS A 83 5.26 5.75 9.80
CA LYS A 83 5.45 7.13 9.35
C LYS A 83 6.91 7.43 9.04
N SER A 84 7.84 6.94 9.87
CA SER A 84 9.28 7.13 9.66
C SER A 84 9.81 6.33 8.46
N GLU A 85 9.11 5.26 8.09
CA GLU A 85 9.49 4.35 7.01
C GLU A 85 8.85 4.66 5.65
N LEU A 86 7.88 5.59 5.57
CA LEU A 86 7.11 5.85 4.34
C LEU A 86 7.98 6.11 3.11
N ASN A 87 9.12 6.77 3.26
CA ASN A 87 10.03 7.03 2.14
C ASN A 87 10.65 5.76 1.54
N SER A 88 10.62 4.65 2.28
CA SER A 88 11.09 3.32 1.86
C SER A 88 9.94 2.34 1.62
N THR A 89 8.69 2.79 1.70
CA THR A 89 7.49 1.98 1.42
C THR A 89 7.09 2.13 -0.04
N TYR A 90 6.69 1.03 -0.66
CA TYR A 90 6.26 0.98 -2.06
C TYR A 90 4.74 0.85 -2.15
N VAL A 91 4.16 1.57 -3.09
CA VAL A 91 2.74 1.49 -3.46
C VAL A 91 2.62 0.88 -4.84
N GLY A 92 2.02 -0.29 -4.90
CA GLY A 92 1.77 -1.01 -6.14
C GLY A 92 0.28 -1.22 -6.39
N TYR A 93 -0.17 -1.13 -7.63
CA TYR A 93 -1.53 -1.53 -8.02
C TYR A 93 -1.58 -2.26 -9.36
N SER A 94 -2.60 -3.09 -9.52
CA SER A 94 -2.99 -3.76 -10.78
C SER A 94 -4.51 -3.63 -10.96
N GLY A 95 -4.97 -3.61 -12.21
CA GLY A 95 -6.38 -3.38 -12.53
C GLY A 95 -6.74 -1.90 -12.57
N SER A 96 -7.90 -1.55 -12.01
CA SER A 96 -8.48 -0.20 -11.96
C SER A 96 -8.05 0.58 -10.72
N THR A 97 -7.89 1.91 -10.84
CA THR A 97 -7.67 2.81 -9.70
C THR A 97 -8.94 3.10 -8.89
N SER A 98 -10.11 2.70 -9.41
CA SER A 98 -11.39 2.77 -8.68
C SER A 98 -11.55 1.65 -7.66
N VAL A 99 -10.67 0.63 -7.68
CA VAL A 99 -10.65 -0.50 -6.74
C VAL A 99 -12.03 -1.12 -6.56
N SER A 100 -12.75 -1.33 -7.66
CA SER A 100 -14.17 -1.73 -7.66
C SER A 100 -14.41 -3.08 -8.29
N LYS A 101 -13.37 -3.71 -8.86
CA LYS A 101 -13.46 -5.01 -9.51
C LYS A 101 -12.77 -6.07 -8.64
N PRO A 102 -13.25 -7.33 -8.64
CA PRO A 102 -12.59 -8.43 -7.92
C PRO A 102 -11.15 -8.73 -8.35
N SER A 103 -10.72 -8.22 -9.51
CA SER A 103 -9.35 -8.38 -10.03
C SER A 103 -8.46 -7.17 -9.78
N ASP A 104 -8.99 -6.12 -9.14
CA ASP A 104 -8.17 -5.00 -8.72
C ASP A 104 -7.33 -5.47 -7.53
N TYR A 105 -6.05 -5.10 -7.54
CA TYR A 105 -5.10 -5.52 -6.53
C TYR A 105 -4.24 -4.34 -6.15
N ILE A 106 -4.06 -4.12 -4.85
CA ILE A 106 -3.15 -3.11 -4.32
C ILE A 106 -2.22 -3.77 -3.33
N ARG A 107 -0.97 -3.29 -3.32
CA ARG A 107 0.05 -3.71 -2.37
C ARG A 107 0.76 -2.52 -1.77
N ILE A 108 0.84 -2.51 -0.44
CA ILE A 108 1.74 -1.65 0.33
C ILE A 108 2.86 -2.54 0.86
N ASP A 109 4.09 -2.24 0.47
CA ASP A 109 5.27 -3.07 0.73
C ASP A 109 6.38 -2.18 1.31
N GLY A 110 6.56 -2.22 2.62
CA GLY A 110 7.56 -1.42 3.34
C GLY A 110 8.38 -2.24 4.34
N PRO A 111 9.37 -1.62 4.99
CA PRO A 111 10.29 -2.32 5.89
C PRO A 111 9.58 -3.10 7.01
N SER A 112 8.54 -2.51 7.59
CA SER A 112 7.77 -3.12 8.68
C SER A 112 6.29 -3.37 8.34
N VAL A 113 5.83 -3.07 7.11
CA VAL A 113 4.41 -3.12 6.72
C VAL A 113 4.19 -3.91 5.43
N TRP A 114 3.21 -4.81 5.46
CA TRP A 114 2.72 -5.54 4.29
C TRP A 114 1.19 -5.52 4.28
N ILE A 115 0.59 -4.92 3.27
CA ILE A 115 -0.86 -4.85 3.09
C ILE A 115 -1.19 -5.23 1.66
N GLU A 116 -2.16 -6.11 1.49
CA GLU A 116 -2.74 -6.47 0.19
C GLU A 116 -4.27 -6.24 0.24
N PHE A 117 -4.83 -5.74 -0.87
CA PHE A 117 -6.27 -5.49 -1.03
C PHE A 117 -6.73 -5.85 -2.43
#